data_AF-A0AAN8XD88-F1
#
_entry.id   AF-A0AAN8XD88-F1
#
_cell.length_a   1.000
_cell.length_b   1.000
_cell.length_c   1.000
_cell.angle_alpha   90.00
_cell.angle_beta   90.00
_cell.angle_gamma   90.00
#
_symmetry.space_group_name_H-M   'P 1'
#
loop_
_entity.id
_entity.type
_entity.pdbx_description
1 polymer ?
#
loop_
_entity_poly.entity_id
_entity_poly.type
_entity_poly.pdbx_seq_one_letter_code
_entity_poly.pdbx_strand_id
1 'polypeptide(L)'
;MKVLLFVLAAIASASAQSEGWCRCAAFVTYQYTEMMVYESAEIPIDNCVDDAKQCKNACTTQLNTMSDSGNLWYLTTTGTTVGQNVCTYLADHWVFFVHNHRVYGYYEICGGA
;
A
#
# COMPACT_ATOMS: atom_id res chain seq x y z
N MET A 1 -28.23 33.09 14.07
CA MET A 1 -28.00 31.62 14.09
C MET A 1 -27.92 30.98 12.70
N LYS A 2 -28.77 31.35 11.72
CA LYS A 2 -28.74 30.75 10.37
C LYS A 2 -27.41 30.96 9.62
N VAL A 3 -26.80 32.15 9.73
CA VAL A 3 -25.54 32.48 9.03
C VAL A 3 -24.35 31.65 9.55
N LEU A 4 -24.30 31.37 10.86
CA LEU A 4 -23.25 30.56 11.47
C LEU A 4 -23.26 29.10 10.99
N LEU A 5 -24.46 28.55 10.76
CA LEU A 5 -24.62 27.18 10.24
C LEU A 5 -24.09 27.04 8.80
N PHE A 6 -24.28 28.06 7.96
CA PHE A 6 -23.74 28.04 6.59
C PHE A 6 -22.21 28.12 6.55
N VAL A 7 -21.61 28.91 7.45
CA VAL A 7 -20.15 29.03 7.54
C VAL A 7 -19.53 27.71 8.04
N LEU A 8 -20.12 27.09 9.06
CA LEU A 8 -19.67 25.78 9.56
C LEU A 8 -19.81 24.67 8.50
N ALA A 9 -20.89 24.67 7.73
CA ALA A 9 -21.08 23.71 6.63
C ALA A 9 -20.07 23.90 5.49
N ALA A 10 -19.70 25.14 5.17
CA ALA A 10 -18.70 25.44 4.13
C ALA A 10 -17.26 25.09 4.56
N ILE A 11 -16.94 25.23 5.85
CA ILE A 11 -15.63 24.83 6.38
C ILE A 11 -15.50 23.31 6.41
N ALA A 12 -16.59 22.59 6.76
CA ALA A 12 -16.60 21.13 6.78
C ALA A 12 -16.38 20.49 5.39
N SER A 13 -16.89 21.12 4.32
CA SER A 13 -16.70 20.63 2.95
C SER A 13 -15.30 20.89 2.38
N ALA A 14 -14.58 21.90 2.87
CA ALA A 14 -13.19 22.14 2.49
C ALA A 14 -12.22 21.12 3.11
N SER A 15 -12.50 20.67 4.34
CA SER A 15 -11.70 19.63 5.02
C SER A 15 -11.89 18.20 4.47
N ALA A 16 -12.86 18.00 3.56
CA ALA A 16 -13.04 16.72 2.85
C ALA A 16 -12.20 16.63 1.56
N GLN A 17 -11.44 17.69 1.22
CA GLN A 17 -10.54 17.73 0.06
C GLN A 17 -9.08 17.53 0.50
N SER A 18 -8.79 16.52 1.32
CA SER A 18 -7.40 16.08 1.44
C SER A 18 -6.94 15.57 0.08
N GLU A 19 -5.75 15.96 -0.38
CA GLU A 19 -5.12 15.35 -1.55
C GLU A 19 -5.20 13.83 -1.38
N GLY A 20 -5.83 13.17 -2.35
CA GLY A 20 -5.96 11.73 -2.32
C GLY A 20 -4.58 11.10 -2.40
N TRP A 21 -4.39 9.98 -1.73
CA TRP A 21 -3.17 9.18 -1.92
C TRP A 21 -3.53 7.72 -2.16
N CYS A 22 -2.62 7.05 -2.83
CA CYS A 22 -2.63 5.62 -3.10
C CYS A 22 -1.42 4.98 -2.41
N ARG A 23 -1.59 3.80 -1.81
CA ARG A 23 -0.47 3.04 -1.24
C ARG A 23 -0.56 1.58 -1.64
N CYS A 24 0.59 0.99 -1.92
CA CYS A 24 0.71 -0.42 -2.26
C CYS A 24 1.26 -1.17 -1.05
N ALA A 25 0.70 -2.33 -0.76
CA ALA A 25 1.23 -3.20 0.28
C ALA A 25 1.15 -4.65 -0.19
N ALA A 26 2.00 -5.50 0.38
CA ALA A 26 1.92 -6.93 0.14
C ALA A 26 1.70 -7.64 1.47
N PHE A 27 0.84 -8.65 1.46
CA PHE A 27 0.46 -9.41 2.66
C PHE A 27 0.59 -10.91 2.44
N VAL A 28 0.83 -11.59 3.54
CA VAL A 28 0.74 -13.04 3.67
C VAL A 28 -0.48 -13.37 4.52
N THR A 29 -1.40 -14.16 3.97
CA THR A 29 -2.67 -14.51 4.60
C THR A 29 -2.60 -15.87 5.30
N TYR A 30 -2.61 -15.89 6.63
CA TYR A 30 -2.77 -17.11 7.44
C TYR A 30 -4.25 -17.37 7.74
N GLN A 31 -4.55 -18.52 8.34
CA GLN A 31 -5.93 -18.93 8.64
C GLN A 31 -6.73 -17.90 9.48
N TYR A 32 -6.05 -17.16 10.35
CA TYR A 32 -6.70 -16.23 11.30
C TYR A 32 -6.09 -14.82 11.29
N THR A 33 -5.14 -14.54 10.41
CA THR A 33 -4.44 -13.24 10.39
C THR A 33 -3.85 -12.97 9.03
N GLU A 34 -3.72 -11.70 8.68
CA GLU A 34 -2.89 -11.25 7.57
C GLU A 34 -1.68 -10.52 8.13
N MET A 35 -0.51 -10.76 7.54
CA MET A 35 0.73 -10.09 7.93
C MET A 35 1.25 -9.30 6.75
N MET A 36 1.48 -8.00 6.95
CA MET A 36 2.10 -7.17 5.94
C MET A 36 3.59 -7.53 5.83
N VAL A 37 4.06 -7.75 4.62
CA VAL A 37 5.45 -8.13 4.32
C VAL A 37 6.19 -7.08 3.48
N TYR A 38 5.46 -6.08 3.01
CA TYR A 38 5.98 -4.95 2.26
C TYR A 38 4.95 -3.82 2.28
N GLU A 39 5.45 -2.59 2.31
CA GLU A 39 4.68 -1.37 2.19
C GLU A 39 5.44 -0.39 1.29
N SER A 40 4.74 0.24 0.35
CA SER A 40 5.30 1.30 -0.48
C SER A 40 5.11 2.68 0.15
N ALA A 41 5.88 3.64 -0.35
CA ALA A 41 5.55 5.04 -0.13
C ALA A 41 4.17 5.40 -0.74
N GLU A 42 3.56 6.45 -0.21
CA GLU A 42 2.34 7.05 -0.73
C GLU A 42 2.56 7.65 -2.12
N ILE A 43 1.60 7.46 -3.00
CA ILE A 43 1.53 8.00 -4.34
C ILE A 43 0.38 9.02 -4.36
N PRO A 44 0.64 10.33 -4.59
CA PRO A 44 -0.42 11.32 -4.67
C PRO A 44 -1.34 11.03 -5.86
N ILE A 45 -2.65 11.18 -5.66
CA ILE A 45 -3.70 11.02 -6.67
C ILE A 45 -4.69 12.19 -6.60
N ASP A 46 -5.28 12.52 -7.74
CA ASP A 46 -6.16 13.69 -7.87
C ASP A 46 -7.63 13.33 -7.56
N ASN A 47 -8.05 12.08 -7.80
CA ASN A 47 -9.44 11.65 -7.65
C ASN A 47 -9.59 10.19 -7.17
N CYS A 48 -10.22 10.02 -6.01
CA CYS A 48 -10.46 8.71 -5.37
C CYS A 48 -11.25 7.69 -6.20
N VAL A 49 -12.19 8.16 -7.02
CA VAL A 49 -13.15 7.28 -7.71
C VAL A 49 -12.58 6.82 -9.05
N ASP A 50 -12.03 7.75 -9.82
CA ASP A 50 -11.54 7.48 -11.16
C ASP A 50 -10.11 6.91 -11.16
N ASP A 51 -9.29 7.23 -10.14
CA ASP A 51 -7.88 6.83 -10.09
C ASP A 51 -7.68 5.45 -9.45
N ALA A 52 -8.75 4.76 -9.04
CA ALA A 52 -8.64 3.43 -8.46
C ALA A 52 -7.94 2.44 -9.40
N LYS A 53 -8.25 2.53 -10.71
CA LYS A 53 -7.60 1.72 -11.74
C LYS A 53 -6.14 2.10 -11.93
N GLN A 54 -5.82 3.38 -11.83
CA GLN A 54 -4.46 3.88 -11.95
C GLN A 54 -3.61 3.43 -10.76
N CYS A 55 -4.13 3.54 -9.53
CA CYS A 55 -3.50 3.04 -8.32
C CYS A 55 -3.23 1.53 -8.41
N LYS A 56 -4.24 0.73 -8.79
CA LYS A 56 -4.06 -0.71 -9.02
C LYS A 56 -2.95 -1.01 -10.03
N ASN A 57 -2.94 -0.33 -11.17
CA ASN A 57 -1.93 -0.55 -12.21
C ASN A 57 -0.53 -0.15 -11.72
N ALA A 58 -0.40 1.00 -11.05
CA ALA A 58 0.85 1.46 -10.47
C ALA A 58 1.39 0.44 -9.45
N CYS A 59 0.54 -0.03 -8.52
CA CYS A 59 0.92 -1.04 -7.54
C CYS A 59 1.29 -2.38 -8.18
N THR A 60 0.54 -2.81 -9.20
CA THR A 60 0.85 -4.04 -9.94
C THR A 60 2.21 -3.93 -10.62
N THR A 61 2.46 -2.83 -11.33
CA THR A 61 3.75 -2.57 -11.99
C THR A 61 4.88 -2.51 -10.96
N GLN A 62 4.71 -1.78 -9.87
CA GLN A 62 5.73 -1.64 -8.84
C GLN A 62 6.08 -2.98 -8.22
N LEU A 63 5.09 -3.74 -7.73
CA LEU A 63 5.33 -5.05 -7.13
C LEU A 63 5.96 -6.01 -8.12
N ASN A 64 5.51 -6.03 -9.39
CA ASN A 64 6.11 -6.87 -10.42
C ASN A 64 7.54 -6.47 -10.76
N THR A 65 7.85 -5.18 -10.85
CA THR A 65 9.20 -4.70 -11.13
C THR A 65 10.15 -5.00 -9.97
N MET A 66 9.71 -4.80 -8.73
CA MET A 66 10.53 -5.05 -7.55
C MET A 66 10.78 -6.54 -7.33
N SER A 67 9.80 -7.38 -7.68
CA SER A 67 9.85 -8.81 -7.42
C SER A 67 10.19 -9.66 -8.65
N ASP A 68 10.46 -9.07 -9.82
CA ASP A 68 10.57 -9.80 -11.09
C ASP A 68 9.38 -10.75 -11.28
N SER A 69 8.17 -10.18 -11.21
CA SER A 69 6.89 -10.90 -11.26
C SER A 69 6.73 -12.00 -10.20
N GLY A 70 7.19 -11.75 -8.97
CA GLY A 70 7.06 -12.67 -7.83
C GLY A 70 8.23 -13.65 -7.65
N ASN A 71 9.32 -13.47 -8.39
CA ASN A 71 10.55 -14.24 -8.24
C ASN A 71 11.33 -13.83 -6.97
N LEU A 72 11.12 -14.56 -5.88
CA LEU A 72 11.81 -14.33 -4.60
C LEU A 72 13.33 -14.50 -4.68
N TRP A 73 13.85 -15.17 -5.71
CA TRP A 73 15.28 -15.38 -5.94
C TRP A 73 15.91 -14.32 -6.84
N TYR A 74 15.11 -13.37 -7.34
CA TYR A 74 15.61 -12.26 -8.14
C TYR A 74 16.61 -11.43 -7.34
N LEU A 75 17.78 -11.23 -7.92
CA LEU A 75 18.85 -10.45 -7.32
C LEU A 75 18.61 -8.96 -7.59
N THR A 76 18.43 -8.20 -6.52
CA THR A 76 18.26 -6.75 -6.60
C THR A 76 19.61 -6.05 -6.84
N THR A 77 19.57 -4.76 -7.17
CA THR A 77 20.78 -3.94 -7.40
C THR A 77 21.68 -3.82 -6.17
N THR A 78 21.15 -4.06 -4.97
CA THR A 78 21.89 -4.07 -3.71
C THR A 78 22.59 -5.41 -3.43
N GLY A 79 22.44 -6.40 -4.31
CA GLY A 79 23.05 -7.73 -4.17
C GLY A 79 22.31 -8.67 -3.22
N THR A 80 21.12 -8.29 -2.75
CA THR A 80 20.21 -9.15 -1.97
C THR A 80 19.08 -9.68 -2.84
N THR A 81 18.53 -10.85 -2.50
CA THR A 81 17.33 -11.33 -3.19
C THR A 81 16.07 -10.63 -2.69
N VAL A 82 15.03 -10.63 -3.51
CA VAL A 82 13.69 -10.14 -3.11
C VAL A 82 13.21 -10.83 -1.83
N GLY A 83 13.38 -12.15 -1.73
CA GLY A 83 13.04 -12.91 -0.53
C GLY A 83 13.84 -12.48 0.70
N GLN A 84 15.14 -12.16 0.55
CA GLN A 84 15.95 -11.62 1.64
C GLN A 84 15.44 -10.26 2.12
N ASN A 85 15.05 -9.37 1.20
CA ASN A 85 14.47 -8.07 1.57
C ASN A 85 13.16 -8.24 2.34
N VAL A 86 12.28 -9.15 1.91
CA VAL A 86 11.04 -9.49 2.63
C VAL A 86 11.34 -10.04 4.03
N CYS A 87 12.29 -10.97 4.16
CA CYS A 87 12.69 -11.50 5.47
C CYS A 87 13.31 -10.42 6.36
N THR A 88 14.04 -9.46 5.78
CA THR A 88 14.63 -8.33 6.52
C THR A 88 13.54 -7.42 7.06
N TYR A 89 12.58 -7.02 6.21
CA TYR A 89 11.42 -6.24 6.63
C TYR A 89 10.67 -6.91 7.78
N LEU A 90 10.45 -8.22 7.68
CA LEU A 90 9.79 -9.00 8.73
C LEU A 90 10.60 -9.05 10.03
N ALA A 91 11.92 -9.23 9.94
CA ALA A 91 12.80 -9.24 11.10
C ALA A 91 12.82 -7.87 11.82
N ASP A 92 12.81 -6.77 11.07
CA ASP A 92 12.71 -5.40 11.61
C ASP A 92 11.38 -5.16 12.36
N HIS A 93 10.35 -5.93 12.02
CA HIS A 93 9.04 -5.96 12.69
C HIS A 93 8.89 -7.13 13.68
N TRP A 94 10.00 -7.75 14.11
CA TRP A 94 10.04 -8.84 15.11
C TRP A 94 9.35 -10.14 14.67
N VAL A 95 9.27 -10.39 13.36
CA VAL A 95 8.70 -11.61 12.77
C VAL A 95 9.81 -12.48 12.17
N PHE A 96 10.14 -13.59 12.84
CA PHE A 96 11.30 -14.42 12.48
C PHE A 96 10.96 -15.77 11.85
N PHE A 97 9.73 -16.25 12.05
CA PHE A 97 9.31 -17.60 11.68
C PHE A 97 8.29 -17.58 10.55
N VAL A 98 8.72 -17.10 9.38
CA VAL A 98 7.90 -17.13 8.17
C VAL A 98 8.38 -18.26 7.26
N HIS A 99 7.45 -19.13 6.89
CA HIS A 99 7.65 -20.19 5.91
C HIS A 99 7.07 -19.79 4.55
N ASN A 100 7.34 -20.61 3.53
CA ASN A 100 6.81 -20.40 2.19
C ASN A 100 5.29 -20.21 2.23
N HIS A 101 4.86 -19.03 1.82
CA HIS A 101 3.45 -18.67 1.78
C HIS A 101 3.15 -17.85 0.53
N ARG A 102 1.90 -17.89 0.08
CA ARG A 102 1.42 -16.99 -0.98
C ARG A 102 1.42 -15.56 -0.44
N VAL A 103 1.98 -14.67 -1.25
CA VAL A 103 1.98 -13.22 -1.03
C VAL A 103 0.97 -12.61 -2.00
N TYR A 104 0.12 -11.74 -1.49
CA TYR A 104 -0.90 -11.02 -2.26
C TYR A 104 -0.61 -9.53 -2.21
N GLY A 105 -0.69 -8.87 -3.37
CA GLY A 105 -0.59 -7.42 -3.47
C GLY A 105 -1.94 -6.76 -3.24
N TYR A 106 -1.95 -5.74 -2.39
CA TYR A 106 -3.09 -4.90 -2.08
C TYR A 106 -2.77 -3.45 -2.42
N TYR A 107 -3.82 -2.67 -2.66
CA TYR A 107 -3.73 -1.24 -2.86
C TYR A 107 -4.82 -0.55 -2.05
N GLU A 108 -4.43 0.53 -1.38
CA GLU A 108 -5.30 1.42 -0.63
C GLU A 108 -5.44 2.71 -1.42
N ILE A 109 -6.66 3.26 -1.46
CA ILE A 109 -6.98 4.49 -2.18
C ILE A 109 -7.62 5.44 -1.19
N CYS A 110 -7.24 6.71 -1.26
CA CYS A 110 -7.76 7.80 -0.45
C CYS A 110 -7.71 7.54 1.06
N GLY A 111 -6.62 6.95 1.53
CA GLY A 111 -6.43 6.64 2.94
C GLY A 111 -7.47 5.71 3.54
N GLY A 112 -8.03 4.82 2.70
CA GLY A 112 -9.00 3.81 3.13
C GLY A 112 -10.42 4.34 3.30
N ALA A 113 -10.73 5.49 2.71
CA ALA A 113 -12.06 6.12 2.71
C ALA A 113 -13.09 5.39 1.83
#